data_AF-A0A4Y8C7I4-F1
#
_entry.id   AF-A0A4Y8C7I4-F1
#
_cell.length_a   1.000
_cell.length_b   1.000
_cell.length_c   1.000
_cell.angle_alpha   90.00
_cell.angle_beta   90.00
_cell.angle_gamma   90.00
#
_symmetry.space_group_name_H-M   'P 1'
#
loop_
_entity.id
_entity.type
_entity.pdbx_description
1 polymer ?
#
loop_
_entity_poly.entity_id
_entity_poly.type
_entity_poly.pdbx_seq_one_letter_code
_entity_poly.pdbx_strand_id
1 'polypeptide(L)'
;TSEFAKHATIVHVDIDPSSISKIINAHYPIVGDIKEVLKELLEELKKENFNTTFKEWHETLKRYNELYPLSYEDSNEILKPQW
;
A
#
# COMPACT_ATOMS: atom_id res chain seq x y z
N THR A 1 -7.81 2.86 14.77
CA THR A 1 -6.53 3.15 14.08
C THR A 1 -5.37 2.39 14.69
N SER A 2 -5.37 2.09 16.00
CA SER A 2 -4.32 1.31 16.69
C SER A 2 -4.03 -0.08 16.12
N GLU A 3 -5.01 -0.74 15.48
CA GLU A 3 -4.80 -2.04 14.83
C GLU A 3 -4.28 -1.94 13.39
N PHE A 4 -4.47 -0.79 12.73
CA PHE A 4 -4.06 -0.63 11.35
C PHE A 4 -2.54 -0.46 11.26
N ALA A 5 -1.89 -1.33 10.49
CA ALA A 5 -0.45 -1.27 10.23
C ALA A 5 0.40 -1.13 11.50
N LYS A 6 -0.02 -1.74 12.61
CA LYS A 6 0.53 -1.49 13.97
C LYS A 6 2.03 -1.73 14.12
N HIS A 7 2.60 -2.55 13.26
CA HIS A 7 4.02 -2.94 13.26
C HIS A 7 4.80 -2.31 12.10
N ALA A 8 4.22 -1.35 11.38
CA ALA A 8 4.81 -0.76 10.20
C ALA A 8 5.26 0.68 10.45
N THR A 9 6.37 1.05 9.81
CA THR A 9 6.74 2.43 9.58
C THR A 9 5.91 2.98 8.42
N ILE A 10 5.28 4.14 8.63
CA ILE A 10 4.28 4.69 7.69
C ILE A 10 4.86 5.93 7.01
N VAL A 11 5.00 5.85 5.69
CA VAL A 11 5.28 6.99 4.80
C VAL A 11 3.96 7.38 4.14
N HIS A 12 3.59 8.66 4.18
CA HIS A 12 2.35 9.14 3.57
C HIS A 12 2.68 10.32 2.64
N VAL A 13 2.45 10.13 1.35
CA VAL A 13 2.62 11.15 0.32
C VAL A 13 1.23 11.56 -0.17
N ASP A 14 0.90 12.83 -0.03
CA ASP A 14 -0.36 13.40 -0.52
C ASP A 14 -0.13 14.83 -1.02
N ILE A 15 -0.86 15.25 -2.05
CA ILE A 15 -0.76 16.62 -2.57
C ILE A 15 -1.55 17.62 -1.70
N ASP A 16 -2.55 17.14 -0.95
CA ASP A 16 -3.33 17.94 -0.02
C ASP A 16 -2.78 17.84 1.41
N PRO A 17 -2.23 18.95 1.98
CA PRO A 17 -1.78 18.98 3.37
C PRO A 17 -2.85 18.55 4.38
N SER A 18 -4.14 18.76 4.07
CA SER A 18 -5.25 18.46 4.98
C SER A 18 -5.51 16.96 5.16
N SER A 19 -5.06 16.14 4.20
CA SER A 19 -5.21 14.68 4.22
C SER A 19 -4.09 14.00 5.00
N ILE A 20 -2.92 14.62 5.09
CA ILE A 20 -1.76 14.10 5.82
C ILE A 20 -2.10 13.91 7.30
N SER A 21 -1.83 12.71 7.81
CA SER A 21 -2.06 12.31 9.21
C SER A 21 -3.48 12.53 9.74
N LYS A 22 -4.48 12.71 8.85
CA LYS A 22 -5.88 12.95 9.24
C LYS A 22 -6.52 11.77 9.97
N ILE A 23 -6.18 10.54 9.55
CA ILE A 23 -6.76 9.30 10.09
C ILE A 23 -5.66 8.43 10.72
N ILE A 24 -4.55 8.24 10.01
CA ILE A 24 -3.42 7.43 10.45
C ILE A 24 -2.19 8.31 10.52
N ASN A 25 -1.52 8.33 11.67
CA ASN A 25 -0.32 9.15 11.85
C ASN A 25 0.84 8.60 11.00
N ALA A 26 1.34 9.43 10.08
CA ALA A 26 2.52 9.11 9.30
C ALA A 26 3.79 9.37 10.10
N HIS A 27 4.78 8.49 9.97
CA HIS A 27 6.12 8.70 10.51
C HIS A 27 6.92 9.65 9.61
N TYR A 28 6.71 9.53 8.29
CA TYR A 28 7.30 10.39 7.27
C TYR A 28 6.20 10.98 6.38
N PRO A 29 5.61 12.12 6.76
CA PRO A 29 4.65 12.83 5.92
C PRO A 29 5.36 13.63 4.82
N ILE A 30 4.86 13.53 3.58
CA ILE A 30 5.38 14.27 2.42
C ILE A 30 4.19 14.94 1.73
N VAL A 31 4.22 16.26 1.64
CA VAL A 31 3.24 17.02 0.85
C VAL A 31 3.81 17.26 -0.54
N GLY A 32 3.18 16.71 -1.58
CA GLY A 32 3.64 16.91 -2.95
C GLY A 32 2.97 16.00 -3.98
N ASP A 33 3.28 16.27 -5.25
CA ASP A 33 2.87 15.41 -6.35
C ASP A 33 3.62 14.07 -6.29
N ILE A 34 2.88 12.96 -6.22
CA ILE A 34 3.45 11.62 -6.08
C ILE A 34 4.43 11.25 -7.20
N LYS A 35 4.23 11.78 -8.42
CA LYS A 35 5.11 11.49 -9.55
C LYS A 35 6.49 12.10 -9.35
N GLU A 36 6.55 13.36 -8.89
CA GLU A 36 7.82 14.04 -8.63
C GLU A 36 8.51 13.44 -7.39
N VAL A 37 7.76 13.16 -6.32
CA VAL A 37 8.30 12.50 -5.13
C VAL A 37 8.92 11.14 -5.46
N LEU A 38 8.23 10.30 -6.25
CA LEU A 38 8.76 9.00 -6.65
C LEU A 38 9.98 9.12 -7.56
N LYS A 39 10.03 10.13 -8.44
CA LYS A 39 11.17 10.37 -9.30
C LYS A 39 12.43 10.67 -8.48
N GLU A 40 12.33 11.58 -7.52
CA GLU A 40 13.45 11.93 -6.63
C GLU A 40 13.86 10.72 -5.77
N LEU A 41 12.90 9.99 -5.20
CA LEU A 41 13.20 8.79 -4.41
C LEU A 41 13.94 7.72 -5.22
N LEU A 42 13.53 7.48 -6.46
CA LEU A 42 14.18 6.51 -7.34
C LEU A 42 15.59 6.96 -7.74
N GLU A 43 15.85 8.25 -7.87
CA GLU A 43 17.19 8.79 -8.11
C GLU A 43 18.10 8.56 -6.89
N GLU A 44 17.61 8.81 -5.68
CA GLU A 44 18.36 8.53 -4.44
C GLU A 44 18.64 7.03 -4.26
N LEU A 45 17.66 6.15 -4.50
CA LEU A 45 17.87 4.70 -4.42
C LEU A 45 18.95 4.20 -5.40
N LYS A 46 19.06 4.82 -6.58
CA LYS A 46 20.14 4.51 -7.54
C LYS A 46 21.50 4.97 -7.02
N LYS A 47 21.60 6.17 -6.43
CA LYS A 47 22.84 6.70 -5.85
C LYS A 47 23.34 5.81 -4.71
N GLU A 48 22.43 5.33 -3.87
CA GLU A 48 22.71 4.40 -2.78
C GLU A 48 22.96 2.95 -3.24
N ASN A 49 22.90 2.68 -4.54
CA ASN A 49 23.02 1.34 -5.13
C ASN A 49 22.11 0.31 -4.42
N PHE A 50 20.88 0.74 -4.10
CA PHE A 50 19.93 -0.07 -3.34
C PHE A 50 19.55 -1.32 -4.13
N ASN A 51 19.87 -2.51 -3.61
CA ASN A 51 19.65 -3.80 -4.30
C ASN A 51 18.81 -4.81 -3.51
N THR A 52 18.12 -4.37 -2.45
CA THR A 52 17.37 -5.27 -1.57
C THR A 52 16.29 -6.03 -2.34
N THR A 53 16.20 -7.33 -2.08
CA THR A 53 15.12 -8.20 -2.60
C THR A 53 14.06 -8.44 -1.53
N PHE A 54 12.81 -8.49 -1.96
CA PHE A 54 11.64 -8.77 -1.11
C PHE A 54 11.04 -10.15 -1.40
N LYS A 55 11.86 -11.10 -1.86
CA LYS A 55 11.41 -12.42 -2.36
C LYS A 55 10.54 -13.18 -1.35
N GLU A 56 10.99 -13.32 -0.10
CA GLU A 56 10.25 -14.05 0.94
C GLU A 56 8.89 -13.42 1.23
N TRP A 57 8.84 -12.09 1.19
CA TRP A 57 7.59 -11.35 1.35
C TRP A 57 6.65 -11.57 0.17
N HIS A 58 7.16 -11.50 -1.06
CA HIS A 58 6.37 -11.79 -2.27
C HIS A 58 5.84 -13.22 -2.29
N GLU A 59 6.61 -14.21 -1.83
CA GLU A 59 6.16 -15.60 -1.69
C GLU A 59 5.01 -15.73 -0.68
N THR A 60 5.09 -14.99 0.43
CA THR A 60 4.01 -14.93 1.44
C THR A 60 2.73 -14.37 0.83
N LEU A 61 2.82 -13.25 0.08
CA LEU A 61 1.66 -12.64 -0.58
C LEU A 61 1.07 -13.56 -1.65
N LYS A 62 1.91 -14.24 -2.44
CA LYS A 62 1.47 -15.20 -3.44
C LYS A 62 0.65 -16.33 -2.81
N ARG A 63 1.12 -16.90 -1.70
CA ARG A 63 0.40 -17.92 -0.95
C ARG A 63 -0.96 -17.42 -0.46
N TYR A 64 -1.07 -16.18 0.01
CA TYR A 64 -2.36 -15.62 0.45
C TYR A 64 -3.34 -15.48 -0.71
N ASN A 65 -2.87 -15.05 -1.88
CA ASN A 65 -3.70 -14.94 -3.07
C ASN A 65 -4.23 -16.31 -3.54
N GLU A 66 -3.44 -17.37 -3.40
CA GLU A 66 -3.86 -18.74 -3.73
C GLU A 66 -4.84 -19.32 -2.70
N LEU A 67 -4.65 -19.04 -1.41
CA LEU A 67 -5.51 -19.55 -0.33
C LEU A 67 -6.86 -18.82 -0.24
N TYR A 68 -6.86 -17.52 -0.52
CA TYR A 68 -8.04 -16.65 -0.35
C TYR A 68 -8.26 -15.81 -1.62
N PRO A 69 -8.52 -16.44 -2.77
CA PRO A 69 -8.85 -15.71 -3.97
C PRO A 69 -10.18 -14.98 -3.78
N LEU A 70 -10.30 -13.84 -4.44
CA LEU A 70 -11.60 -13.19 -4.58
C LEU A 70 -12.53 -14.13 -5.35
N SER A 71 -13.52 -14.69 -4.66
CA SER A 71 -14.50 -15.61 -5.23
C SER A 71 -15.92 -15.07 -5.04
N TYR A 72 -16.81 -15.52 -5.91
CA TYR A 72 -18.22 -15.17 -5.85
C TYR A 72 -19.03 -16.41 -6.27
N GLU A 73 -20.03 -16.73 -5.48
CA GLU A 73 -21.02 -17.75 -5.82
C GLU A 73 -22.27 -17.06 -6.35
N ASP A 74 -22.57 -17.32 -7.62
CA ASP A 74 -23.76 -16.79 -8.26
C ASP A 74 -25.03 -17.49 -7.74
N SER A 75 -26.13 -16.74 -7.67
CA SER A 75 -27.41 -17.27 -7.19
C SER A 75 -28.55 -16.71 -8.04
N ASN A 76 -29.34 -17.62 -8.60
CA ASN A 76 -30.58 -17.26 -9.30
C ASN A 76 -31.75 -16.98 -8.35
N GLU A 77 -31.58 -17.25 -7.05
CA GLU A 77 -32.66 -17.12 -6.04
C GLU A 77 -32.56 -15.80 -5.25
N ILE A 78 -31.35 -15.24 -5.10
CA ILE A 78 -31.12 -14.03 -4.32
C ILE A 78 -30.38 -13.03 -5.20
N LEU A 79 -31.03 -11.89 -5.48
CA LEU A 79 -30.41 -10.72 -6.08
C LEU A 79 -29.30 -10.21 -5.15
N LYS A 80 -28.04 -10.40 -5.56
CA LYS A 80 -26.88 -9.86 -4.85
C LYS A 80 -26.51 -8.48 -5.40
N PRO A 81 -25.90 -7.60 -4.57
CA PRO A 81 -25.42 -6.30 -5.02
C PRO A 81 -24.45 -6.46 -6.20
N GLN A 82 -24.65 -5.64 -7.22
CA GLN A 82 -23.86 -5.66 -8.45
C GLN A 82 -22.46 -5.10 -8.22
N TRP A 83 -21.51 -5.57 -9.03
CA TRP A 83 -20.17 -4.99 -9.18
C TRP A 83 -20.23 -3.63 -9.87
#